data_AF-A0A6C0ELH4-F1
#
_entry.id   AF-A0A6C0ELH4-F1
#
_cell.length_a   1.000
_cell.length_b   1.000
_cell.length_c   1.000
_cell.angle_alpha   90.00
_cell.angle_beta   90.00
_cell.angle_gamma   90.00
#
_symmetry.space_group_name_H-M   'P 1'
#
loop_
_entity.id
_entity.type
_entity.pdbx_description
1 polymer ?
#
loop_
_entity_poly.entity_id
_entity_poly.type
_entity_poly.pdbx_seq_one_letter_code
_entity_poly.pdbx_strand_id
1 'polypeptide(L)'
;MSTTDFSIYVDTYLANIINDLASQIESAGVNFDSLATISDPQDNDELLIYDVSVSTNKKITKAALIQQSALIESLNSLSLTGGEMIYAASSSAFAKTDVTQAYGRSLLTNTSASTTRSSLGLVIGTDVQAYNSNLDSLSSATISSFSLTSLLPNTSAANLATLISAVTYDSSTVDRLTTWQNISGKLQSTDVTVSAGAMSGVTSINTSLTSTIMSQLGNIGLTTINSTQWGYLGATDQSCTTTADVTYNSLNLTTTITAAGGVFSANVNMSSNNIINVANPINAGDAANKTYVDSVAGAGSVPAEAARLGTTANLAGWTYNNVGGASGRGSLTAGSNGAVSIDGVAVVVADRILVKDQTTALQNGIYEVQATGDVSNPGIFERTTDFYPGVDPITRGLFLLITDGTINISDGYILVDTVTTVGVDPVNWTQYSATPTAGNGLTLSGGTLNVNTVGTTGNIYVNGSNQVDCLVLEAVR
;
A
#
# COMPACT_ATOMS: atom_id res chain seq x y z
N MET A 1 31.20 -3.94 -111.37
CA MET A 1 30.89 -4.00 -112.81
C MET A 1 29.42 -3.65 -112.94
N SER A 2 29.10 -2.58 -113.66
CA SER A 2 27.73 -2.06 -113.68
C SER A 2 26.84 -3.01 -114.48
N THR A 3 25.61 -3.22 -114.03
CA THR A 3 24.59 -4.04 -114.70
C THR A 3 24.28 -3.57 -116.12
N THR A 4 24.70 -2.35 -116.48
CA THR A 4 24.58 -1.74 -117.80
C THR A 4 25.57 -2.32 -118.82
N ASP A 5 26.74 -2.80 -118.39
CA ASP A 5 27.79 -3.30 -119.30
C ASP A 5 27.58 -4.76 -119.72
N PHE A 6 26.84 -5.54 -118.93
CA PHE A 6 26.55 -6.95 -119.22
C PHE A 6 25.42 -7.11 -120.27
N SER A 7 24.43 -6.22 -120.26
CA SER A 7 23.29 -6.29 -121.19
C SER A 7 23.70 -5.97 -122.63
N ILE A 8 24.60 -5.00 -122.83
CA ILE A 8 25.06 -4.59 -124.18
C ILE A 8 26.00 -5.65 -124.80
N TYR A 9 26.82 -6.33 -123.98
CA TYR A 9 27.73 -7.36 -124.47
C TYR A 9 27.00 -8.63 -124.91
N VAL A 10 25.93 -9.01 -124.18
CA VAL A 10 25.11 -10.18 -124.53
C VAL A 10 24.30 -9.94 -125.80
N ASP A 11 23.66 -8.77 -125.95
CA ASP A 11 22.86 -8.46 -127.15
C ASP A 11 23.71 -8.42 -128.43
N THR A 12 24.91 -7.82 -128.35
CA THR A 12 25.80 -7.72 -129.51
C THR A 12 26.39 -9.08 -129.90
N TYR A 13 26.70 -9.93 -128.91
CA TYR A 13 27.23 -11.27 -129.17
C TYR A 13 26.15 -12.21 -129.73
N LEU A 14 24.91 -12.10 -129.22
CA LEU A 14 23.77 -12.88 -129.70
C LEU A 14 23.36 -12.47 -131.12
N ALA A 15 23.37 -11.16 -131.43
CA ALA A 15 23.11 -10.66 -132.78
C ALA A 15 24.17 -11.15 -133.79
N ASN A 16 25.44 -11.21 -133.39
CA ASN A 16 26.51 -11.75 -134.24
C ASN A 16 26.35 -13.26 -134.50
N ILE A 17 25.97 -14.04 -133.48
CA ILE A 17 25.67 -15.47 -133.66
C ILE A 17 24.48 -15.67 -134.60
N ILE A 18 23.41 -14.87 -134.43
CA ILE A 18 22.22 -14.96 -135.29
C ILE A 18 22.56 -14.61 -136.74
N ASN A 19 23.38 -13.58 -136.98
CA ASN A 19 23.78 -13.20 -138.34
C ASN A 19 24.73 -14.22 -138.98
N ASP A 20 25.65 -14.82 -138.21
CA ASP A 20 26.55 -15.87 -138.70
C ASP A 20 25.76 -17.15 -139.01
N LEU A 21 24.77 -17.48 -138.18
CA LEU A 21 23.84 -18.59 -138.42
C LEU A 21 22.96 -18.33 -139.65
N ALA A 22 22.45 -17.11 -139.82
CA ALA A 22 21.67 -16.71 -141.00
C ALA A 22 22.49 -16.79 -142.29
N SER A 23 23.76 -16.36 -142.25
CA SER A 23 24.68 -16.46 -143.40
C SER A 23 25.01 -17.92 -143.74
N GLN A 24 25.21 -18.78 -142.73
CA GLN A 24 25.41 -20.22 -142.93
C GLN A 24 24.16 -20.87 -143.56
N ILE A 25 22.96 -20.47 -143.15
CA ILE A 25 21.69 -20.97 -143.68
C ILE A 25 21.48 -20.55 -145.15
N GLU A 26 21.81 -19.32 -145.53
CA GLU A 26 21.74 -18.87 -146.94
C GLU A 26 22.76 -19.60 -147.82
N SER A 27 23.97 -19.84 -147.33
CA SER A 27 25.01 -20.59 -148.07
C SER A 27 24.65 -22.07 -148.29
N ALA A 28 23.76 -22.62 -147.45
CA ALA A 28 23.33 -24.02 -147.49
C ALA A 28 22.14 -24.28 -148.43
N GLY A 29 21.57 -23.27 -149.08
CA GLY A 29 20.53 -23.45 -150.11
C GLY A 29 19.27 -24.17 -149.64
N VAL A 30 18.96 -24.14 -148.33
CA VAL A 30 17.82 -24.85 -147.74
C VAL A 30 16.54 -24.02 -147.96
N ASN A 31 15.80 -24.37 -149.02
CA ASN A 31 14.48 -23.82 -149.29
C ASN A 31 13.44 -24.38 -148.30
N PHE A 32 12.93 -23.51 -147.41
CA PHE A 32 11.95 -23.82 -146.37
C PHE A 32 10.53 -24.13 -146.90
N ASP A 33 10.26 -23.98 -148.20
CA ASP A 33 8.98 -24.38 -148.83
C ASP A 33 8.74 -25.91 -148.85
N SER A 34 9.64 -26.70 -148.27
CA SER A 34 9.43 -28.13 -147.99
C SER A 34 9.09 -28.47 -146.53
N LEU A 35 9.02 -27.48 -145.62
CA LEU A 35 8.67 -27.72 -144.20
C LEU A 35 7.15 -27.69 -143.93
N ALA A 36 6.35 -28.01 -144.95
CA ALA A 36 4.96 -28.37 -144.79
C ALA A 36 4.85 -29.87 -144.45
N THR A 37 4.48 -30.15 -143.19
CA THR A 37 4.11 -31.47 -142.63
C THR A 37 5.18 -32.57 -142.69
N ILE A 38 6.07 -32.58 -141.69
CA ILE A 38 6.50 -33.85 -141.07
C ILE A 38 5.64 -34.03 -139.81
N SER A 39 4.33 -34.14 -139.99
CA SER A 39 3.49 -34.81 -139.00
C SER A 39 3.89 -36.28 -139.03
N ASP A 40 4.13 -36.91 -137.86
CA ASP A 40 4.21 -38.38 -137.80
C ASP A 40 2.88 -38.89 -138.36
N PRO A 41 2.87 -39.63 -139.47
CA PRO A 41 1.61 -40.09 -140.07
C PRO A 41 0.80 -41.02 -139.15
N GLN A 42 1.33 -41.38 -137.97
CA GLN A 42 0.61 -42.18 -136.97
C GLN A 42 0.12 -41.41 -135.72
N ASP A 43 0.53 -40.18 -135.44
CA ASP A 43 0.08 -39.47 -134.22
C ASP A 43 0.05 -37.93 -134.36
N ASN A 44 -1.12 -37.32 -134.21
CA ASN A 44 -1.38 -35.89 -134.54
C ASN A 44 -0.98 -34.89 -133.42
N ASP A 45 -0.50 -35.35 -132.27
CA ASP A 45 -0.20 -34.52 -131.08
C ASP A 45 1.30 -34.40 -130.73
N GLU A 46 2.17 -35.02 -131.53
CA GLU A 46 3.62 -35.02 -131.33
C GLU A 46 4.34 -34.30 -132.47
N LEU A 47 5.23 -33.36 -132.11
CA LEU A 47 6.16 -32.75 -133.05
C LEU A 47 7.53 -33.42 -132.88
N LEU A 48 8.04 -34.00 -133.97
CA LEU A 48 9.39 -34.56 -134.03
C LEU A 48 10.36 -33.43 -134.39
N ILE A 49 11.21 -33.07 -133.44
CA ILE A 49 12.30 -32.11 -133.68
C ILE A 49 13.58 -32.91 -133.80
N TYR A 50 14.31 -32.72 -134.89
CA TYR A 50 15.62 -33.32 -135.07
C TYR A 50 16.63 -32.63 -134.12
N ASP A 51 17.11 -33.36 -133.12
CA ASP A 51 18.12 -32.86 -132.20
C ASP A 51 19.50 -33.05 -132.83
N VAL A 52 20.06 -31.95 -133.35
CA VAL A 52 21.35 -31.92 -134.04
C VAL A 52 22.50 -32.37 -133.14
N SER A 53 22.37 -32.23 -131.81
CA SER A 53 23.43 -32.60 -130.87
C SER A 53 23.60 -34.11 -130.71
N VAL A 54 22.51 -34.87 -130.88
CA VAL A 54 22.48 -36.32 -130.71
C VAL A 54 22.13 -37.07 -132.00
N SER A 55 21.90 -36.33 -133.09
CA SER A 55 21.51 -36.90 -134.40
C SER A 55 20.29 -37.81 -134.34
N THR A 56 19.36 -37.52 -133.43
CA THR A 56 18.13 -38.31 -133.24
C THR A 56 16.91 -37.38 -133.15
N ASN A 57 15.77 -37.85 -133.66
CA ASN A 57 14.51 -37.12 -133.49
C ASN A 57 14.01 -37.25 -132.04
N LYS A 58 13.66 -36.12 -131.42
CA LYS A 58 13.04 -36.06 -130.09
C LYS A 58 11.57 -35.70 -130.24
N LYS A 59 10.70 -36.51 -129.64
CA LYS A 59 9.25 -36.27 -129.60
C LYS A 59 8.93 -35.26 -128.49
N ILE A 60 8.24 -34.17 -128.83
CA ILE A 60 7.68 -33.24 -127.85
C ILE A 60 6.17 -33.18 -128.05
N THR A 61 5.42 -33.48 -126.99
CA THR A 61 3.96 -33.37 -126.97
C THR A 61 3.52 -31.90 -126.89
N LYS A 62 2.51 -31.52 -127.66
CA LYS A 62 1.97 -30.16 -127.71
C LYS A 62 1.57 -29.58 -126.34
N ALA A 63 1.07 -30.40 -125.41
CA ALA A 63 0.70 -29.98 -124.06
C ALA A 63 1.88 -29.47 -123.20
N ALA A 64 3.06 -30.08 -123.37
CA ALA A 64 4.27 -29.65 -122.65
C ALA A 64 4.75 -28.28 -123.14
N LEU A 65 4.62 -28.00 -124.44
CA LEU A 65 4.98 -26.72 -125.04
C LEU A 65 4.05 -25.60 -124.56
N ILE A 66 2.74 -25.87 -124.43
CA ILE A 66 1.74 -24.91 -123.93
C ILE A 66 1.96 -24.57 -122.45
N GLN A 67 2.28 -25.55 -121.60
CA GLN A 67 2.60 -25.25 -120.19
C GLN A 67 3.89 -24.44 -120.06
N GLN A 68 4.93 -24.77 -120.84
CA GLN A 68 6.18 -24.04 -120.81
C GLN A 68 6.01 -22.61 -121.33
N SER A 69 5.18 -22.38 -122.36
CA SER A 69 4.86 -21.03 -122.86
C SER A 69 4.10 -20.20 -121.81
N ALA A 70 3.14 -20.78 -121.10
CA ALA A 70 2.38 -20.08 -120.06
C ALA A 70 3.26 -19.68 -118.85
N LEU A 71 4.19 -20.54 -118.44
CA LEU A 71 5.18 -20.24 -117.39
C LEU A 71 6.12 -19.10 -117.81
N ILE A 72 6.61 -19.13 -119.05
CA ILE A 72 7.48 -18.09 -119.60
C ILE A 72 6.72 -16.75 -119.72
N GLU A 73 5.47 -16.75 -120.19
CA GLU A 73 4.64 -15.55 -120.24
C GLU A 73 4.36 -14.98 -118.84
N SER A 74 4.00 -15.83 -117.89
CA SER A 74 3.78 -15.42 -116.50
C SER A 74 5.02 -14.79 -115.88
N LEU A 75 6.20 -15.38 -116.11
CA LEU A 75 7.46 -14.82 -115.62
C LEU A 75 7.80 -13.50 -116.30
N ASN A 76 7.64 -13.42 -117.63
CA ASN A 76 7.90 -12.19 -118.40
C ASN A 76 6.95 -11.04 -118.02
N SER A 77 5.75 -11.35 -117.51
CA SER A 77 4.79 -10.33 -117.04
C SER A 77 5.14 -9.72 -115.68
N LEU A 78 6.10 -10.29 -114.94
CA LEU A 78 6.50 -9.84 -113.61
C LEU A 78 7.69 -8.87 -113.68
N SER A 79 7.48 -7.64 -113.24
CA SER A 79 8.56 -6.66 -113.00
C SER A 79 8.85 -6.58 -111.50
N LEU A 80 10.10 -6.89 -111.11
CA LEU A 80 10.58 -6.75 -109.73
C LEU A 80 11.10 -5.34 -109.48
N THR A 81 10.69 -4.76 -108.37
CA THR A 81 11.31 -3.58 -107.75
C THR A 81 12.13 -4.01 -106.52
N GLY A 82 12.94 -3.08 -105.99
CA GLY A 82 13.81 -3.38 -104.85
C GLY A 82 13.01 -3.81 -103.61
N GLY A 83 13.23 -5.04 -103.14
CA GLY A 83 12.55 -5.59 -101.97
C GLY A 83 11.34 -6.47 -102.27
N GLU A 84 11.17 -6.93 -103.51
CA GLU A 84 10.20 -7.96 -103.90
C GLU A 84 10.90 -9.31 -104.19
N MET A 85 10.20 -10.43 -103.98
CA MET A 85 10.62 -11.77 -104.42
C MET A 85 9.55 -12.44 -105.28
N ILE A 86 9.97 -13.21 -106.27
CA ILE A 86 9.10 -14.07 -107.09
C ILE A 86 8.91 -15.41 -106.40
N TYR A 87 7.69 -15.93 -106.38
CA TYR A 87 7.37 -17.29 -105.96
C TYR A 87 6.38 -17.94 -106.94
N ALA A 88 6.38 -19.27 -107.03
CA ALA A 88 5.40 -20.00 -107.82
C ALA A 88 4.04 -19.95 -107.12
N ALA A 89 3.05 -19.30 -107.74
CA ALA A 89 1.69 -19.22 -107.22
C ALA A 89 0.87 -20.47 -107.58
N SER A 90 1.22 -21.16 -108.67
CA SER A 90 0.63 -22.43 -109.08
C SER A 90 1.61 -23.20 -109.99
N SER A 91 1.20 -24.37 -110.48
CA SER A 91 1.97 -25.15 -111.46
C SER A 91 2.18 -24.43 -112.80
N SER A 92 1.43 -23.36 -113.08
CA SER A 92 1.46 -22.64 -114.36
C SER A 92 1.55 -21.11 -114.22
N ALA A 93 1.87 -20.58 -113.03
CA ALA A 93 1.98 -19.14 -112.81
C ALA A 93 2.96 -18.78 -111.68
N PHE A 94 3.77 -17.75 -111.93
CA PHE A 94 4.54 -17.03 -110.94
C PHE A 94 3.79 -15.79 -110.45
N ALA A 95 4.05 -15.39 -109.21
CA ALA A 95 3.62 -14.13 -108.64
C ALA A 95 4.79 -13.48 -107.88
N LYS A 96 4.63 -12.22 -107.49
CA LYS A 96 5.59 -11.51 -106.62
C LYS A 96 4.95 -11.14 -105.28
N THR A 97 5.77 -11.05 -104.25
CA THR A 97 5.37 -10.52 -102.93
C THR A 97 6.38 -9.50 -102.44
N ASP A 98 5.89 -8.49 -101.73
CA ASP A 98 6.73 -7.53 -101.02
C ASP A 98 7.41 -8.20 -99.82
N VAL A 99 8.73 -8.03 -99.71
CA VAL A 99 9.55 -8.29 -98.52
C VAL A 99 10.20 -6.99 -98.03
N THR A 100 9.51 -5.87 -98.25
CA THR A 100 10.01 -4.49 -98.09
C THR A 100 10.43 -4.15 -96.66
N GLN A 101 9.86 -4.79 -95.64
CA GLN A 101 10.30 -4.62 -94.26
C GLN A 101 11.63 -5.35 -94.00
N ALA A 102 12.66 -4.61 -93.59
CA ALA A 102 14.00 -5.13 -93.29
C ALA A 102 14.01 -6.32 -92.30
N TYR A 103 13.00 -6.35 -91.42
CA TYR A 103 12.76 -7.44 -90.47
C TYR A 103 12.49 -8.80 -91.16
N GLY A 104 11.63 -8.82 -92.19
CA GLY A 104 11.30 -10.07 -92.90
C GLY A 104 12.51 -10.65 -93.64
N ARG A 105 13.36 -9.79 -94.21
CA ARG A 105 14.62 -10.21 -94.83
C ARG A 105 15.60 -10.79 -93.81
N SER A 106 15.71 -10.16 -92.63
CA SER A 106 16.58 -10.62 -91.53
C SER A 106 16.25 -12.04 -91.08
N LEU A 107 14.97 -12.40 -91.00
CA LEU A 107 14.52 -13.75 -90.64
C LEU A 107 14.90 -14.81 -91.69
N LEU A 108 14.82 -14.48 -92.98
CA LEU A 108 15.12 -15.39 -94.08
C LEU A 108 16.63 -15.63 -94.28
N THR A 109 17.48 -14.74 -93.78
CA THR A 109 18.95 -14.79 -93.96
C THR A 109 19.72 -15.30 -92.74
N ASN A 110 19.04 -15.70 -91.66
CA ASN A 110 19.69 -16.09 -90.41
C ASN A 110 20.43 -17.43 -90.53
N THR A 111 21.73 -17.44 -90.24
CA THR A 111 22.61 -18.60 -90.35
C THR A 111 22.82 -19.36 -89.03
N SER A 112 22.20 -18.93 -87.92
CA SER A 112 22.32 -19.58 -86.61
C SER A 112 21.13 -19.31 -85.69
N ALA A 113 20.91 -20.19 -84.72
CA ALA A 113 19.91 -19.98 -83.68
C ALA A 113 20.16 -18.70 -82.86
N SER A 114 21.43 -18.33 -82.66
CA SER A 114 21.81 -17.08 -81.97
C SER A 114 21.37 -15.83 -82.74
N THR A 115 21.61 -15.79 -84.05
CA THR A 115 21.21 -14.65 -84.89
C THR A 115 19.69 -14.58 -85.01
N THR A 116 19.00 -15.72 -85.02
CA THR A 116 17.53 -15.79 -84.96
C THR A 116 16.96 -15.17 -83.69
N ARG A 117 17.52 -15.49 -82.51
CA ARG A 117 17.09 -14.86 -81.24
C ARG A 117 17.32 -13.34 -81.26
N SER A 118 18.46 -12.90 -81.80
CA SER A 118 18.77 -11.48 -81.94
C SER A 118 17.79 -10.78 -82.88
N SER A 119 17.45 -11.38 -84.02
CA SER A 119 16.46 -10.83 -84.96
C SER A 119 15.06 -10.76 -84.37
N LEU A 120 14.68 -11.70 -83.49
CA LEU A 120 13.38 -11.70 -82.79
C LEU A 120 13.35 -10.76 -81.57
N GLY A 121 14.49 -10.16 -81.18
CA GLY A 121 14.58 -9.27 -80.01
C GLY A 121 14.55 -10.00 -78.66
N LEU A 122 14.81 -11.31 -78.63
CA LEU A 122 14.77 -12.11 -77.42
C LEU A 122 16.06 -11.95 -76.61
N VAL A 123 15.95 -11.55 -75.35
CA VAL A 123 17.10 -11.41 -74.43
C VAL A 123 17.13 -12.57 -73.43
N ILE A 124 18.32 -13.18 -73.24
CA ILE A 124 18.52 -14.25 -72.25
C ILE A 124 18.40 -13.64 -70.85
N GLY A 125 17.51 -14.19 -70.03
CA GLY A 125 17.20 -13.71 -68.68
C GLY A 125 15.94 -12.85 -68.57
N THR A 126 15.36 -12.39 -69.69
CA THR A 126 14.06 -11.69 -69.71
C THR A 126 13.02 -12.46 -70.52
N ASP A 127 13.32 -12.76 -71.79
CA ASP A 127 12.37 -13.40 -72.72
C ASP A 127 12.61 -14.89 -72.88
N VAL A 128 13.85 -15.33 -72.62
CA VAL A 128 14.26 -16.74 -72.62
C VAL A 128 15.15 -16.97 -71.41
N GLN A 129 14.79 -17.90 -70.53
CA GLN A 129 15.68 -18.31 -69.44
C GLN A 129 16.64 -19.41 -69.92
N ALA A 130 17.91 -19.32 -69.54
CA ALA A 130 18.84 -20.42 -69.73
C ALA A 130 18.41 -21.59 -68.83
N TYR A 131 18.40 -22.81 -69.38
CA TYR A 131 18.01 -23.99 -68.61
C TYR A 131 18.90 -24.14 -67.36
N ASN A 132 18.26 -24.17 -66.18
CA ASN A 132 18.90 -24.39 -64.89
C ASN A 132 17.99 -25.31 -64.06
N SER A 133 18.55 -26.45 -63.63
CA SER A 133 17.82 -27.48 -62.88
C SER A 133 17.20 -26.97 -61.57
N ASN A 134 17.81 -25.96 -60.94
CA ASN A 134 17.30 -25.38 -59.70
C ASN A 134 16.10 -24.45 -59.97
N LEU A 135 16.10 -23.70 -61.08
CA LEU A 135 14.94 -22.88 -61.47
C LEU A 135 13.76 -23.76 -61.89
N ASP A 136 14.01 -24.89 -62.54
CA ASP A 136 12.97 -25.88 -62.90
C ASP A 136 12.36 -26.56 -61.67
N SER A 137 13.19 -26.81 -60.65
CA SER A 137 12.71 -27.32 -59.35
C SER A 137 11.86 -26.29 -58.61
N LEU A 138 12.21 -24.99 -58.70
CA LEU A 138 11.49 -23.90 -58.05
C LEU A 138 10.18 -23.55 -58.76
N SER A 139 10.14 -23.60 -60.10
CA SER A 139 8.91 -23.38 -60.88
C SER A 139 7.84 -24.45 -60.64
N SER A 140 8.28 -25.64 -60.21
CA SER A 140 7.44 -26.79 -59.89
C SER A 140 7.00 -26.84 -58.41
N ALA A 141 7.56 -25.98 -57.55
CA ALA A 141 7.34 -26.01 -56.12
C ALA A 141 6.12 -25.17 -55.70
N THR A 142 5.17 -25.77 -55.00
CA THR A 142 4.09 -25.04 -54.30
C THR A 142 4.62 -24.55 -52.96
N ILE A 143 4.96 -23.27 -52.82
CA ILE A 143 5.51 -22.72 -51.57
C ILE A 143 4.37 -22.40 -50.60
N SER A 144 4.01 -23.35 -49.74
CA SER A 144 2.97 -23.18 -48.71
C SER A 144 3.47 -22.51 -47.41
N SER A 145 4.78 -22.33 -47.26
CA SER A 145 5.41 -21.59 -46.15
C SER A 145 6.83 -21.17 -46.53
N PHE A 146 7.19 -19.90 -46.31
CA PHE A 146 8.52 -19.39 -46.57
C PHE A 146 9.47 -19.80 -45.43
N SER A 147 10.28 -20.85 -45.65
CA SER A 147 11.38 -21.18 -44.76
C SER A 147 12.69 -20.74 -45.42
N LEU A 148 13.44 -19.85 -44.75
CA LEU A 148 14.70 -19.29 -45.24
C LEU A 148 15.75 -20.39 -45.54
N THR A 149 15.59 -21.58 -44.98
CA THR A 149 16.40 -22.77 -45.26
C THR A 149 16.27 -23.29 -46.69
N SER A 150 15.17 -22.97 -47.39
CA SER A 150 14.95 -23.39 -48.79
C SER A 150 15.73 -22.56 -49.83
N LEU A 151 16.26 -21.39 -49.45
CA LEU A 151 16.98 -20.50 -50.37
C LEU A 151 18.51 -20.72 -50.39
N LEU A 152 19.09 -21.43 -49.40
CA LEU A 152 20.54 -21.64 -49.30
C LEU A 152 20.88 -23.11 -49.04
N PRO A 153 20.88 -23.98 -50.07
CA PRO A 153 21.07 -25.41 -49.91
C PRO A 153 22.51 -25.84 -49.53
N ASN A 154 23.44 -24.90 -49.35
CA ASN A 154 24.87 -25.17 -49.29
C ASN A 154 25.65 -24.34 -48.23
N THR A 155 25.00 -23.91 -47.14
CA THR A 155 25.70 -23.30 -46.00
C THR A 155 25.71 -24.25 -44.81
N SER A 156 26.89 -24.51 -44.23
CA SER A 156 27.02 -25.32 -43.01
C SER A 156 26.21 -24.69 -41.86
N ALA A 157 25.64 -25.52 -40.98
CA ALA A 157 24.78 -25.10 -39.87
C ALA A 157 25.38 -23.98 -38.97
N ALA A 158 26.72 -23.85 -38.94
CA ALA A 158 27.43 -22.78 -38.23
C ALA A 158 27.15 -21.37 -38.78
N ASN A 159 26.91 -21.26 -40.09
CA ASN A 159 26.70 -20.00 -40.81
C ASN A 159 25.25 -19.52 -40.65
N LEU A 160 24.33 -20.48 -40.49
CA LEU A 160 22.91 -20.23 -40.24
C LEU A 160 22.69 -19.68 -38.81
N ALA A 161 23.47 -20.15 -37.83
CA ALA A 161 23.46 -19.60 -36.47
C ALA A 161 23.96 -18.14 -36.44
N THR A 162 24.96 -17.78 -37.24
CA THR A 162 25.45 -16.39 -37.35
C THR A 162 24.42 -15.48 -38.03
N LEU A 163 23.73 -15.96 -39.07
CA LEU A 163 22.69 -15.19 -39.75
C LEU A 163 21.40 -15.07 -38.93
N ILE A 164 21.00 -16.12 -38.19
CA ILE A 164 19.91 -16.06 -37.22
C ILE A 164 20.25 -15.09 -36.07
N SER A 165 21.51 -15.05 -35.62
CA SER A 165 21.95 -14.05 -34.63
C SER A 165 21.93 -12.62 -35.19
N ALA A 166 22.21 -12.42 -36.49
CA ALA A 166 22.11 -11.14 -37.16
C ALA A 166 20.66 -10.69 -37.40
N VAL A 167 19.73 -11.63 -37.60
CA VAL A 167 18.27 -11.38 -37.65
C VAL A 167 17.65 -11.25 -36.24
N THR A 168 18.38 -11.68 -35.20
CA THR A 168 17.97 -11.52 -33.78
C THR A 168 18.49 -10.22 -33.14
N TYR A 169 19.11 -9.31 -33.89
CA TYR A 169 19.60 -8.04 -33.32
C TYR A 169 19.34 -6.85 -34.25
N ASP A 170 18.08 -6.39 -34.29
CA ASP A 170 17.82 -4.96 -34.16
C ASP A 170 17.00 -4.71 -32.90
N SER A 171 17.70 -4.72 -31.76
CA SER A 171 17.18 -4.37 -30.45
C SER A 171 16.96 -2.86 -30.27
N SER A 172 16.81 -2.09 -31.35
CA SER A 172 16.53 -0.64 -31.28
C SER A 172 15.15 -0.25 -31.79
N THR A 173 14.41 -1.14 -32.49
CA THR A 173 13.08 -0.82 -33.04
C THR A 173 11.97 -1.82 -32.74
N VAL A 174 12.25 -3.01 -32.19
CA VAL A 174 11.23 -3.98 -31.72
C VAL A 174 11.24 -4.09 -30.19
N ASP A 175 11.32 -2.96 -29.50
CA ASP A 175 11.26 -2.87 -28.02
C ASP A 175 10.05 -2.08 -27.51
N ARG A 176 9.00 -1.82 -28.33
CA ARG A 176 7.87 -0.97 -27.86
C ARG A 176 6.43 -1.26 -28.32
N LEU A 177 6.09 -2.33 -29.08
CA LEU A 177 4.73 -2.38 -29.67
C LEU A 177 3.86 -3.66 -29.58
N THR A 178 4.18 -4.71 -28.82
CA THR A 178 3.19 -5.82 -28.73
C THR A 178 2.85 -6.39 -27.36
N THR A 179 3.49 -5.98 -26.26
CA THR A 179 3.17 -6.57 -24.93
C THR A 179 2.67 -5.60 -23.87
N TRP A 180 2.47 -4.31 -24.15
CA TRP A 180 2.03 -3.37 -23.10
C TRP A 180 0.73 -2.59 -23.36
N GLN A 181 0.15 -2.63 -24.57
CA GLN A 181 -1.16 -1.99 -24.82
C GLN A 181 -2.36 -2.94 -24.68
N ASN A 182 -2.16 -4.25 -24.76
CA ASN A 182 -3.25 -5.24 -24.60
C ASN A 182 -3.35 -5.85 -23.18
N ILE A 183 -2.50 -5.40 -22.24
CA ILE A 183 -2.58 -5.84 -20.83
C ILE A 183 -3.49 -4.90 -20.01
N SER A 184 -3.86 -3.73 -20.53
CA SER A 184 -4.71 -2.77 -19.83
C SER A 184 -6.15 -3.25 -19.59
N GLY A 185 -6.60 -4.28 -20.32
CA GLY A 185 -7.99 -4.77 -20.27
C GLY A 185 -8.18 -6.23 -19.83
N LYS A 186 -7.11 -6.98 -19.52
CA LYS A 186 -7.19 -8.41 -19.17
C LYS A 186 -6.51 -8.80 -17.85
N LEU A 187 -5.89 -7.87 -17.15
CA LEU A 187 -5.26 -8.15 -15.87
C LEU A 187 -6.30 -8.04 -14.76
N GLN A 188 -7.05 -9.11 -14.50
CA GLN A 188 -7.76 -9.25 -13.23
C GLN A 188 -6.71 -9.36 -12.12
N SER A 189 -6.85 -8.49 -11.14
CA SER A 189 -5.80 -7.91 -10.31
C SER A 189 -5.23 -8.82 -9.21
N THR A 190 -5.08 -10.12 -9.42
CA THR A 190 -4.78 -11.03 -8.30
C THR A 190 -3.43 -11.73 -8.35
N ASP A 191 -2.82 -12.01 -9.52
CA ASP A 191 -1.55 -12.76 -9.55
C ASP A 191 -0.56 -12.27 -10.63
N VAL A 192 0.00 -11.07 -10.45
CA VAL A 192 1.24 -10.68 -11.16
C VAL A 192 2.37 -10.55 -10.14
N THR A 193 3.20 -11.60 -10.05
CA THR A 193 4.47 -11.55 -9.33
C THR A 193 5.51 -10.85 -10.20
N VAL A 194 5.73 -9.56 -9.97
CA VAL A 194 6.84 -8.83 -10.58
C VAL A 194 8.09 -9.05 -9.73
N SER A 195 9.11 -9.71 -10.28
CA SER A 195 10.41 -9.87 -9.62
C SER A 195 11.01 -8.49 -9.30
N ALA A 196 11.52 -8.33 -8.08
CA ALA A 196 11.96 -7.06 -7.49
C ALA A 196 12.98 -6.25 -8.32
N GLY A 197 13.65 -6.86 -9.30
CA GLY A 197 14.55 -6.18 -10.22
C GLY A 197 13.88 -5.34 -11.33
N ALA A 198 12.59 -5.55 -11.61
CA ALA A 198 11.87 -4.88 -12.71
C ALA A 198 11.04 -3.65 -12.27
N MET A 199 11.14 -3.22 -11.01
CA MET A 199 10.29 -2.16 -10.43
C MET A 199 10.85 -0.73 -10.57
N SER A 200 11.94 -0.51 -11.32
CA SER A 200 12.55 0.83 -11.46
C SER A 200 11.74 1.81 -12.35
N GLY A 201 10.63 1.36 -12.97
CA GLY A 201 9.85 2.17 -13.93
C GLY A 201 8.33 2.16 -13.71
N VAL A 202 7.82 1.54 -12.65
CA VAL A 202 6.38 1.53 -12.35
C VAL A 202 6.06 2.66 -11.38
N THR A 203 5.84 3.86 -11.92
CA THR A 203 5.61 5.08 -11.12
C THR A 203 4.13 5.37 -10.84
N SER A 204 3.19 4.58 -11.34
CA SER A 204 1.75 4.88 -11.17
C SER A 204 0.87 3.65 -11.30
N ILE A 205 0.82 2.82 -10.26
CA ILE A 205 -0.40 2.09 -9.93
C ILE A 205 -1.11 2.99 -8.93
N ASN A 206 -2.06 3.80 -9.42
CA ASN A 206 -2.76 4.87 -8.70
C ASN A 206 -1.89 6.14 -8.48
N THR A 207 -2.15 7.21 -9.25
CA THR A 207 -1.45 8.50 -9.12
C THR A 207 -1.67 9.20 -7.77
N SER A 208 -2.51 8.64 -6.90
CA SER A 208 -2.71 9.10 -5.51
C SER A 208 -1.84 8.36 -4.48
N LEU A 209 -1.15 7.27 -4.86
CA LEU A 209 -0.32 6.47 -3.95
C LEU A 209 1.14 6.52 -4.42
N THR A 210 1.93 7.39 -3.81
CA THR A 210 3.37 7.49 -4.06
C THR A 210 4.10 6.22 -3.60
N SER A 211 5.33 5.97 -4.07
CA SER A 211 6.17 4.84 -3.61
C SER A 211 6.35 4.82 -2.09
N THR A 212 6.39 6.01 -1.49
CA THR A 212 6.37 6.24 -0.05
C THR A 212 5.08 5.73 0.60
N ILE A 213 3.91 6.05 0.02
CA ILE A 213 2.61 5.58 0.51
C ILE A 213 2.47 4.06 0.37
N MET A 214 2.93 3.46 -0.73
CA MET A 214 2.89 1.99 -0.90
C MET A 214 3.79 1.26 0.10
N SER A 215 4.97 1.82 0.43
CA SER A 215 5.84 1.29 1.50
C SER A 215 5.17 1.38 2.88
N GLN A 216 4.37 2.41 3.12
CA GLN A 216 3.62 2.61 4.36
C GLN A 216 2.43 1.66 4.50
N LEU A 217 1.66 1.45 3.42
CA LEU A 217 0.53 0.51 3.39
C LEU A 217 0.97 -0.96 3.57
N GLY A 218 2.15 -1.34 3.06
CA GLY A 218 2.69 -2.69 3.22
C GLY A 218 2.95 -3.11 4.68
N ASN A 219 3.00 -2.15 5.61
CA ASN A 219 3.25 -2.39 7.03
C ASN A 219 1.98 -2.40 7.90
N ILE A 220 0.78 -2.14 7.32
CA ILE A 220 -0.50 -2.08 8.04
C ILE A 220 -1.02 -3.46 8.52
N GLY A 221 -0.23 -4.53 8.33
CA GLY A 221 -0.49 -5.87 8.90
C GLY A 221 0.55 -6.35 9.92
N LEU A 222 1.52 -5.52 10.30
CA LEU A 222 2.58 -5.90 11.26
C LEU A 222 2.17 -5.55 12.69
N THR A 223 2.59 -6.37 13.65
CA THR A 223 2.29 -6.20 15.09
C THR A 223 2.87 -4.92 15.72
N THR A 224 3.67 -4.15 14.98
CA THR A 224 4.31 -2.93 15.47
C THR A 224 4.48 -1.93 14.34
N ILE A 225 3.70 -0.84 14.39
CA ILE A 225 3.88 0.35 13.56
C ILE A 225 4.87 1.27 14.31
N ASN A 226 6.00 1.59 13.70
CA ASN A 226 7.03 2.45 14.30
C ASN A 226 6.63 3.94 14.27
N SER A 227 7.32 4.78 15.07
CA SER A 227 7.00 6.21 15.20
C SER A 227 7.11 7.00 13.90
N THR A 228 8.05 6.63 13.02
CA THR A 228 8.20 7.22 11.69
C THR A 228 6.99 6.90 10.80
N GLN A 229 6.44 5.69 10.90
CA GLN A 229 5.24 5.26 10.18
C GLN A 229 3.97 5.96 10.66
N TRP A 230 3.82 6.19 11.97
CA TRP A 230 2.73 7.01 12.52
C TRP A 230 2.76 8.45 12.00
N GLY A 231 3.95 9.06 11.90
CA GLY A 231 4.12 10.42 11.40
C GLY A 231 3.68 10.63 9.94
N TYR A 232 3.52 9.55 9.17
CA TYR A 232 3.07 9.59 7.78
C TYR A 232 1.56 9.44 7.59
N LEU A 233 0.82 9.01 8.61
CA LEU A 233 -0.64 8.83 8.52
C LEU A 233 -1.41 10.15 8.69
N GLY A 234 -0.69 11.27 8.91
CA GLY A 234 -1.19 12.57 9.38
C GLY A 234 -0.61 12.86 10.76
N ALA A 235 -0.45 14.14 11.11
CA ALA A 235 0.33 14.64 12.25
C ALA A 235 0.24 13.79 13.53
N THR A 236 1.30 13.80 14.34
CA THR A 236 1.51 13.02 15.57
C THR A 236 0.35 13.03 16.59
N ASP A 237 -0.62 13.94 16.43
CA ASP A 237 -1.80 14.14 17.27
C ASP A 237 -3.13 13.69 16.61
N GLN A 238 -3.13 12.62 15.82
CA GLN A 238 -4.41 12.08 15.33
C GLN A 238 -5.14 11.31 16.42
N SER A 239 -6.38 11.72 16.68
CA SER A 239 -7.33 10.94 17.48
C SER A 239 -7.51 9.58 16.82
N CYS A 240 -7.48 8.50 17.61
CA CYS A 240 -7.90 7.18 17.14
C CYS A 240 -9.42 7.20 16.93
N THR A 241 -9.89 7.73 15.79
CA THR A 241 -11.30 7.72 15.39
C THR A 241 -11.61 6.38 14.74
N THR A 242 -11.71 5.35 15.57
CA THR A 242 -12.19 4.05 15.12
C THR A 242 -13.59 3.83 15.68
N THR A 243 -14.53 3.45 14.81
CA THR A 243 -15.83 2.88 15.22
C THR A 243 -15.69 1.42 15.68
N ALA A 244 -14.46 0.92 15.83
CA ALA A 244 -14.15 -0.44 16.22
C ALA A 244 -13.53 -0.43 17.63
N ASP A 245 -13.85 -1.45 18.44
CA ASP A 245 -13.28 -1.62 19.78
C ASP A 245 -11.79 -1.99 19.67
N VAL A 246 -10.91 -1.00 19.65
CA VAL A 246 -9.46 -1.22 19.62
C VAL A 246 -8.98 -1.62 21.02
N THR A 247 -8.38 -2.80 21.13
CA THR A 247 -7.73 -3.28 22.36
C THR A 247 -6.22 -3.07 22.26
N TYR A 248 -5.61 -2.38 23.23
CA TYR A 248 -4.16 -2.21 23.32
C TYR A 248 -3.58 -3.18 24.35
N ASN A 249 -2.47 -3.86 24.03
CA ASN A 249 -1.71 -4.64 25.03
C ASN A 249 -1.09 -3.74 26.10
N SER A 250 -0.64 -2.55 25.72
CA SER A 250 -0.10 -1.54 26.62
C SER A 250 -0.24 -0.15 25.98
N LEU A 251 -0.51 0.85 26.81
CA LEU A 251 -0.69 2.23 26.39
C LEU A 251 0.17 3.13 27.28
N ASN A 252 1.14 3.83 26.70
CA ASN A 252 2.06 4.72 27.42
C ASN A 252 1.75 6.18 27.06
N LEU A 253 1.14 6.91 27.98
CA LEU A 253 0.79 8.33 27.80
C LEU A 253 1.76 9.20 28.60
N THR A 254 2.32 10.21 27.94
CA THR A 254 3.28 11.14 28.54
C THR A 254 2.64 12.42 29.09
N THR A 255 1.41 12.72 28.71
CA THR A 255 0.71 13.96 29.09
C THR A 255 -0.64 13.67 29.74
N THR A 256 -1.73 13.70 28.98
CA THR A 256 -3.11 13.68 29.47
C THR A 256 -3.97 12.73 28.66
N ILE A 257 -4.95 12.11 29.32
CA ILE A 257 -6.07 11.47 28.64
C ILE A 257 -7.18 12.51 28.50
N THR A 258 -7.54 12.87 27.28
CA THR A 258 -8.69 13.74 26.99
C THR A 258 -9.75 12.93 26.27
N ALA A 259 -10.91 12.75 26.89
CA ALA A 259 -12.05 12.11 26.25
C ALA A 259 -12.72 13.09 25.24
N ALA A 260 -13.31 12.56 24.17
CA ALA A 260 -14.07 13.36 23.22
C ALA A 260 -15.23 14.08 23.95
N GLY A 261 -15.30 15.41 23.83
CA GLY A 261 -16.26 16.22 24.59
C GLY A 261 -15.86 16.51 26.04
N GLY A 262 -14.64 16.13 26.46
CA GLY A 262 -14.07 16.46 27.78
C GLY A 262 -14.57 15.59 28.93
N VAL A 263 -15.40 14.58 28.67
CA VAL A 263 -15.98 13.70 29.71
C VAL A 263 -15.87 12.23 29.31
N PHE A 264 -15.58 11.36 30.27
CA PHE A 264 -15.76 9.93 30.10
C PHE A 264 -17.26 9.62 30.18
N SER A 265 -17.85 9.10 29.11
CA SER A 265 -19.30 8.76 29.04
C SER A 265 -19.66 7.45 29.75
N ALA A 266 -18.67 6.73 30.29
CA ALA A 266 -18.82 5.47 30.99
C ALA A 266 -17.83 5.36 32.16
N ASN A 267 -18.02 4.36 33.02
CA ASN A 267 -17.18 4.12 34.18
C ASN A 267 -15.74 3.75 33.76
N VAL A 268 -14.77 4.32 34.46
CA VAL A 268 -13.36 3.98 34.33
C VAL A 268 -13.03 2.85 35.32
N ASN A 269 -12.84 1.62 34.81
CA ASN A 269 -12.52 0.46 35.65
C ASN A 269 -11.00 0.28 35.79
N MET A 270 -10.46 0.48 37.00
CA MET A 270 -9.05 0.26 37.34
C MET A 270 -8.75 -1.15 37.88
N SER A 271 -9.76 -2.03 37.96
CA SER A 271 -9.70 -3.32 38.65
C SER A 271 -9.26 -3.15 40.10
N SER A 272 -8.20 -3.83 40.55
CA SER A 272 -7.64 -3.70 41.90
C SER A 272 -6.36 -2.87 41.94
N ASN A 273 -6.14 -2.01 40.93
CA ASN A 273 -4.95 -1.15 40.86
C ASN A 273 -5.17 0.17 41.61
N ASN A 274 -4.06 0.78 42.03
CA ASN A 274 -4.06 2.08 42.70
C ASN A 274 -4.03 3.24 41.70
N ILE A 275 -4.67 4.36 42.07
CA ILE A 275 -4.46 5.67 41.43
C ILE A 275 -3.47 6.43 42.31
N ILE A 276 -2.28 6.72 41.80
CA ILE A 276 -1.19 7.37 42.54
C ILE A 276 -1.12 8.87 42.23
N ASN A 277 -0.50 9.65 43.13
CA ASN A 277 -0.31 11.10 42.99
C ASN A 277 -1.62 11.92 42.86
N VAL A 278 -2.69 11.48 43.51
CA VAL A 278 -3.94 12.26 43.63
C VAL A 278 -3.75 13.38 44.65
N ALA A 279 -3.90 14.63 44.20
CA ALA A 279 -3.81 15.80 45.08
C ALA A 279 -4.94 15.85 46.12
N ASN A 280 -4.82 16.70 47.14
CA ASN A 280 -5.92 16.95 48.07
C ASN A 280 -7.10 17.60 47.31
N PRO A 281 -8.35 17.19 47.58
CA PRO A 281 -9.52 17.74 46.90
C PRO A 281 -9.72 19.22 47.25
N ILE A 282 -10.11 20.03 46.27
CA ILE A 282 -10.43 21.46 46.44
C ILE A 282 -11.92 21.70 46.21
N ASN A 283 -12.49 21.08 45.17
CA ASN A 283 -13.91 21.15 44.86
C ASN A 283 -14.66 19.93 45.41
N ALA A 284 -15.97 20.08 45.61
CA ALA A 284 -16.82 19.01 46.16
C ALA A 284 -16.90 17.73 45.29
N GLY A 285 -16.57 17.82 43.99
CA GLY A 285 -16.57 16.68 43.06
C GLY A 285 -15.20 16.04 42.83
N ASP A 286 -14.14 16.56 43.46
CA ASP A 286 -12.78 16.03 43.25
C ASP A 286 -12.62 14.66 43.93
N ALA A 287 -11.75 13.81 43.37
CA ALA A 287 -11.36 12.59 44.05
C ALA A 287 -10.57 12.92 45.32
N ALA A 288 -10.95 12.32 46.46
CA ALA A 288 -10.24 12.49 47.71
C ALA A 288 -9.13 11.44 47.84
N ASN A 289 -7.90 11.88 48.12
CA ASN A 289 -6.83 10.96 48.51
C ASN A 289 -7.01 10.46 49.96
N LYS A 290 -6.34 9.35 50.30
CA LYS A 290 -6.46 8.74 51.63
C LYS A 290 -6.03 9.70 52.74
N THR A 291 -4.96 10.46 52.56
CA THR A 291 -4.46 11.41 53.56
C THR A 291 -5.52 12.45 53.94
N TYR A 292 -6.23 12.99 52.95
CA TYR A 292 -7.34 13.89 53.17
C TYR A 292 -8.48 13.21 53.94
N VAL A 293 -8.92 12.03 53.48
CA VAL A 293 -10.01 11.28 54.13
C VAL A 293 -9.65 10.94 55.58
N ASP A 294 -8.44 10.47 55.84
CA ASP A 294 -7.97 10.15 57.19
C ASP A 294 -7.93 11.38 58.10
N SER A 295 -7.54 12.55 57.57
CA SER A 295 -7.54 13.80 58.32
C SER A 295 -8.95 14.28 58.70
N VAL A 296 -9.91 14.10 57.80
CA VAL A 296 -11.30 14.50 58.02
C VAL A 296 -12.03 13.50 58.92
N ALA A 297 -11.84 12.19 58.68
CA ALA A 297 -12.46 11.13 59.46
C ALA A 297 -11.84 11.02 60.86
N GLY A 298 -10.54 11.28 61.01
CA GLY A 298 -9.85 11.34 62.30
C GLY A 298 -10.32 12.49 63.17
N ALA A 299 -10.78 13.61 62.60
CA ALA A 299 -11.22 14.79 63.34
C ALA A 299 -12.53 14.61 64.15
N GLY A 300 -13.24 13.47 64.01
CA GLY A 300 -14.50 13.23 64.69
C GLY A 300 -14.37 12.69 66.13
N SER A 301 -13.31 11.95 66.44
CA SER A 301 -13.02 11.37 67.76
C SER A 301 -11.61 10.76 67.72
N VAL A 302 -10.58 11.54 68.08
CA VAL A 302 -9.21 11.02 68.19
C VAL A 302 -9.04 10.46 69.61
N PRO A 303 -8.98 9.14 69.82
CA PRO A 303 -8.73 8.61 71.16
C PRO A 303 -7.30 8.97 71.59
N ALA A 304 -7.19 9.72 72.67
CA ALA A 304 -5.93 9.87 73.40
C ALA A 304 -5.81 8.79 74.47
N GLU A 305 -4.59 8.55 74.93
CA GLU A 305 -4.37 7.71 76.10
C GLU A 305 -5.12 8.28 77.31
N ALA A 306 -5.75 7.40 78.08
CA ALA A 306 -6.53 7.79 79.26
C ALA A 306 -5.67 8.58 80.26
N ALA A 307 -6.28 9.55 80.92
CA ALA A 307 -5.66 10.18 82.08
C ALA A 307 -6.08 9.40 83.34
N ARG A 308 -5.17 9.27 84.29
CA ARG A 308 -5.49 8.69 85.59
C ARG A 308 -6.43 9.60 86.36
N LEU A 309 -6.09 10.89 86.42
CA LEU A 309 -6.83 11.89 87.19
C LEU A 309 -7.15 13.11 86.32
N GLY A 310 -8.23 13.80 86.63
CA GLY A 310 -8.57 15.11 86.04
C GLY A 310 -8.64 16.17 87.12
N THR A 311 -8.24 17.41 86.82
CA THR A 311 -8.45 18.52 87.76
C THR A 311 -9.95 18.70 88.07
N THR A 312 -10.27 19.23 89.25
CA THR A 312 -11.65 19.60 89.63
C THR A 312 -11.77 21.11 89.88
N ALA A 313 -10.65 21.81 89.89
CA ALA A 313 -10.53 23.26 90.07
C ALA A 313 -9.16 23.74 89.56
N ASN A 314 -9.00 25.06 89.45
CA ASN A 314 -7.72 25.69 89.12
C ASN A 314 -6.64 25.29 90.14
N LEU A 315 -5.47 24.89 89.65
CA LEU A 315 -4.29 24.58 90.46
C LEU A 315 -3.65 25.89 90.94
N ALA A 316 -4.26 26.51 91.95
CA ALA A 316 -3.85 27.80 92.47
C ALA A 316 -2.40 27.77 93.01
N GLY A 317 -1.61 28.77 92.65
CA GLY A 317 -0.20 28.89 93.05
C GLY A 317 0.78 28.06 92.23
N TRP A 318 0.31 27.33 91.21
CA TRP A 318 1.20 26.63 90.28
C TRP A 318 1.74 27.61 89.22
N THR A 319 3.01 27.45 88.85
CA THR A 319 3.67 28.28 87.84
C THR A 319 3.76 27.50 86.52
N TYR A 320 3.20 28.08 85.45
CA TYR A 320 3.34 27.56 84.09
C TYR A 320 4.60 28.10 83.41
N ASN A 321 5.36 27.23 82.73
CA ASN A 321 6.44 27.60 81.83
C ASN A 321 6.28 26.81 80.52
N ASN A 322 6.07 27.51 79.40
CA ASN A 322 5.78 26.88 78.11
C ASN A 322 6.93 26.04 77.53
N VAL A 323 8.16 26.34 77.93
CA VAL A 323 9.37 25.59 77.54
C VAL A 323 10.07 25.00 78.76
N GLY A 324 9.33 24.88 79.87
CA GLY A 324 9.83 24.36 81.14
C GLY A 324 9.82 22.84 81.23
N GLY A 325 10.40 22.35 82.33
CA GLY A 325 10.59 20.92 82.58
C GLY A 325 11.91 20.38 82.03
N ALA A 326 12.32 19.22 82.52
CA ALA A 326 13.50 18.49 82.03
C ALA A 326 13.36 18.11 80.55
N SER A 327 12.12 17.89 80.07
CA SER A 327 11.86 17.56 78.67
C SER A 327 11.72 18.76 77.74
N GLY A 328 11.57 19.98 78.27
CA GLY A 328 11.31 21.20 77.49
C GLY A 328 9.93 21.25 76.80
N ARG A 329 9.00 20.36 77.17
CA ARG A 329 7.65 20.26 76.57
C ARG A 329 6.64 21.24 77.16
N GLY A 330 7.01 21.95 78.22
CA GLY A 330 6.14 22.81 79.01
C GLY A 330 5.77 22.16 80.35
N SER A 331 5.77 22.96 81.42
CA SER A 331 5.62 22.44 82.79
C SER A 331 4.70 23.30 83.66
N LEU A 332 4.01 22.65 84.60
CA LEU A 332 3.35 23.24 85.75
C LEU A 332 4.12 22.81 87.02
N THR A 333 4.63 23.77 87.78
CA THR A 333 5.36 23.51 89.05
C THR A 333 4.56 24.07 90.22
N ALA A 334 4.34 23.26 91.26
CA ALA A 334 3.64 23.69 92.46
C ALA A 334 4.39 24.83 93.18
N GLY A 335 3.67 25.84 93.65
CA GLY A 335 4.26 26.99 94.36
C GLY A 335 4.68 26.71 95.80
N SER A 336 4.33 25.54 96.35
CA SER A 336 4.70 25.12 97.69
C SER A 336 5.16 23.67 97.71
N ASN A 337 6.00 23.33 98.70
CA ASN A 337 6.39 21.96 98.99
C ASN A 337 5.23 21.20 99.65
N GLY A 338 5.10 19.92 99.30
CA GLY A 338 4.10 19.01 99.84
C GLY A 338 3.70 17.96 98.80
N ALA A 339 3.21 16.81 99.30
CA ALA A 339 2.65 15.79 98.43
C ALA A 339 1.41 16.32 97.71
N VAL A 340 1.37 16.15 96.39
CA VAL A 340 0.28 16.62 95.55
C VAL A 340 -0.82 15.56 95.47
N SER A 341 -2.07 16.02 95.51
CA SER A 341 -3.24 15.22 95.18
C SER A 341 -4.11 15.94 94.16
N ILE A 342 -4.75 15.17 93.29
CA ILE A 342 -5.69 15.64 92.27
C ILE A 342 -6.96 14.82 92.44
N ASP A 343 -8.12 15.48 92.49
CA ASP A 343 -9.42 14.84 92.70
C ASP A 343 -9.45 13.87 93.90
N GLY A 344 -8.86 14.29 95.03
CA GLY A 344 -8.83 13.52 96.27
C GLY A 344 -7.82 12.37 96.30
N VAL A 345 -7.09 12.11 95.22
CA VAL A 345 -6.14 11.00 95.09
C VAL A 345 -4.70 11.51 94.97
N ALA A 346 -3.77 10.90 95.70
CA ALA A 346 -2.36 11.24 95.61
C ALA A 346 -1.79 10.87 94.23
N VAL A 347 -1.00 11.79 93.66
CA VAL A 347 -0.36 11.55 92.36
C VAL A 347 0.89 10.69 92.52
N VAL A 348 1.20 9.90 91.49
CA VAL A 348 2.41 9.08 91.36
C VAL A 348 3.19 9.54 90.13
N VAL A 349 4.51 9.39 90.13
CA VAL A 349 5.33 9.67 88.94
C VAL A 349 4.83 8.85 87.75
N ALA A 350 4.87 9.44 86.56
CA ALA A 350 4.32 8.94 85.30
C ALA A 350 2.78 8.91 85.20
N ASP A 351 2.05 9.34 86.24
CA ASP A 351 0.60 9.50 86.10
C ASP A 351 0.28 10.55 85.03
N ARG A 352 -0.70 10.22 84.18
CA ARG A 352 -1.28 11.18 83.23
C ARG A 352 -2.41 11.95 83.91
N ILE A 353 -2.33 13.28 83.89
CA ILE A 353 -3.28 14.19 84.50
C ILE A 353 -3.89 15.06 83.41
N LEU A 354 -5.22 15.03 83.28
CA LEU A 354 -5.93 16.01 82.48
C LEU A 354 -6.07 17.30 83.30
N VAL A 355 -5.29 18.32 82.93
CA VAL A 355 -5.43 19.67 83.48
C VAL A 355 -6.39 20.43 82.58
N LYS A 356 -7.63 20.62 83.06
CA LYS A 356 -8.72 21.23 82.27
C LYS A 356 -9.33 22.48 82.91
N ASP A 357 -9.06 22.73 84.20
CA ASP A 357 -9.73 23.79 84.98
C ASP A 357 -8.81 24.98 85.32
N GLN A 358 -7.70 25.19 84.59
CA GLN A 358 -6.88 26.40 84.81
C GLN A 358 -7.65 27.65 84.39
N THR A 359 -7.46 28.74 85.13
CA THR A 359 -8.01 30.06 84.77
C THR A 359 -7.47 30.56 83.42
N THR A 360 -6.21 30.25 83.11
CA THR A 360 -5.58 30.61 81.84
C THR A 360 -5.56 29.39 80.92
N ALA A 361 -6.53 29.33 80.00
CA ALA A 361 -6.83 28.13 79.21
C ALA A 361 -5.66 27.58 78.37
N LEU A 362 -4.68 28.39 77.97
CA LEU A 362 -3.48 27.89 77.26
C LEU A 362 -2.63 26.93 78.12
N GLN A 363 -2.83 26.94 79.44
CA GLN A 363 -2.13 26.07 80.40
C GLN A 363 -2.82 24.72 80.52
N ASN A 364 -4.07 24.58 80.05
CA ASN A 364 -4.76 23.31 80.04
C ASN A 364 -4.12 22.33 79.02
N GLY A 365 -4.39 21.05 79.20
CA GLY A 365 -3.90 19.96 78.37
C GLY A 365 -3.61 18.72 79.19
N ILE A 366 -2.87 17.80 78.59
CA ILE A 366 -2.50 16.54 79.24
C ILE A 366 -1.07 16.63 79.73
N TYR A 367 -0.87 16.29 81.00
CA TYR A 367 0.43 16.35 81.66
C TYR A 367 0.80 15.00 82.27
N GLU A 368 2.08 14.72 82.36
CA GLU A 368 2.69 13.62 83.07
C GLU A 368 3.33 14.13 84.36
N VAL A 369 3.12 13.42 85.46
CA VAL A 369 3.75 13.74 86.74
C VAL A 369 5.23 13.36 86.71
N GLN A 370 6.10 14.35 86.82
CA GLN A 370 7.56 14.15 86.92
C GLN A 370 8.02 14.10 88.38
N ALA A 371 7.36 14.86 89.27
CA ALA A 371 7.59 14.82 90.70
C ALA A 371 6.26 14.95 91.46
N THR A 372 6.04 14.10 92.45
CA THR A 372 4.82 14.10 93.28
C THR A 372 4.80 15.20 94.34
N GLY A 373 5.96 15.84 94.59
CA GLY A 373 6.18 16.75 95.70
C GLY A 373 6.38 16.05 97.05
N ASP A 374 7.17 16.68 97.92
CA ASP A 374 7.46 16.24 99.29
C ASP A 374 7.73 17.46 100.20
N VAL A 375 8.19 17.27 101.43
CA VAL A 375 8.42 18.38 102.39
C VAL A 375 9.50 19.38 101.90
N SER A 376 10.42 18.94 101.06
CA SER A 376 11.58 19.69 100.54
C SER A 376 11.48 20.06 99.06
N ASN A 377 10.63 19.37 98.27
CA ASN A 377 10.50 19.57 96.83
C ASN A 377 9.04 19.83 96.40
N PRO A 378 8.79 20.73 95.44
CA PRO A 378 7.45 20.93 94.88
C PRO A 378 7.07 19.78 93.93
N GLY A 379 5.76 19.61 93.68
CA GLY A 379 5.29 18.77 92.59
C GLY A 379 5.54 19.41 91.21
N ILE A 380 5.84 18.58 90.21
CA ILE A 380 6.15 19.01 88.84
C ILE A 380 5.38 18.14 87.86
N PHE A 381 4.58 18.78 87.02
CA PHE A 381 3.88 18.16 85.90
C PHE A 381 4.44 18.70 84.59
N GLU A 382 4.76 17.83 83.63
CA GLU A 382 5.21 18.21 82.28
C GLU A 382 4.21 17.78 81.24
N ARG A 383 4.03 18.54 80.15
CA ARG A 383 3.15 18.12 79.06
C ARG A 383 3.55 16.75 78.51
N THR A 384 2.57 15.93 78.15
CA THR A 384 2.82 14.60 77.59
C THR A 384 3.37 14.66 76.16
N THR A 385 3.92 13.55 75.67
CA THR A 385 4.47 13.43 74.31
C THR A 385 3.41 13.45 73.21
N ASP A 386 2.13 13.31 73.54
CA ASP A 386 0.99 13.41 72.63
C ASP A 386 0.22 14.73 72.78
N PHE A 387 0.65 15.64 73.67
CA PHE A 387 0.03 16.94 73.87
C PHE A 387 1.08 18.03 74.18
N TYR A 388 1.95 18.36 73.22
CA TYR A 388 2.99 19.38 73.36
C TYR A 388 3.29 20.08 72.02
N PRO A 389 4.03 21.21 72.00
CA PRO A 389 4.24 21.99 70.77
C PRO A 389 4.89 21.23 69.59
N GLY A 390 5.55 20.09 69.82
CA GLY A 390 6.15 19.28 68.75
C GLY A 390 5.16 18.38 68.00
N VAL A 391 3.90 18.32 68.42
CA VAL A 391 2.81 17.59 67.75
C VAL A 391 1.68 18.51 67.27
N ASP A 392 1.93 19.82 67.26
CA ASP A 392 0.99 20.81 66.73
C ASP A 392 0.69 20.59 65.23
N PRO A 393 -0.56 20.83 64.77
CA PRO A 393 -1.73 21.24 65.54
C PRO A 393 -2.45 20.04 66.18
N ILE A 394 -3.00 20.24 67.39
CA ILE A 394 -3.90 19.26 68.01
C ILE A 394 -5.32 19.48 67.46
N THR A 395 -5.83 18.47 66.75
CA THR A 395 -7.14 18.53 66.11
C THR A 395 -8.26 18.48 67.16
N ARG A 396 -9.34 19.25 66.96
CA ARG A 396 -10.56 19.14 67.77
C ARG A 396 -11.06 17.69 67.81
N GLY A 397 -11.86 17.35 68.81
CA GLY A 397 -12.44 16.02 68.93
C GLY A 397 -11.51 14.99 69.54
N LEU A 398 -10.29 15.38 69.95
CA LEU A 398 -9.45 14.55 70.79
C LEU A 398 -10.17 14.27 72.11
N PHE A 399 -10.36 12.99 72.45
CA PHE A 399 -11.09 12.59 73.65
C PHE A 399 -10.28 11.61 74.49
N LEU A 400 -10.50 11.65 75.80
CA LEU A 400 -9.92 10.72 76.77
C LEU A 400 -10.91 10.40 77.88
N LEU A 401 -10.66 9.29 78.58
CA LEU A 401 -11.38 8.90 79.79
C LEU A 401 -10.50 9.14 81.02
N ILE A 402 -11.14 9.46 82.15
CA ILE A 402 -10.51 9.48 83.47
C ILE A 402 -10.73 8.13 84.15
N THR A 403 -9.67 7.55 84.73
CA THR A 403 -9.70 6.18 85.27
C THR A 403 -9.71 6.10 86.79
N ASP A 404 -9.42 7.19 87.49
CA ASP A 404 -9.38 7.26 88.96
C ASP A 404 -9.82 8.67 89.42
N GLY A 405 -10.01 8.86 90.73
CA GLY A 405 -10.48 10.11 91.32
C GLY A 405 -11.83 9.94 92.02
N THR A 406 -12.27 10.98 92.73
CA THR A 406 -13.54 10.98 93.46
C THR A 406 -14.70 11.55 92.66
N ILE A 407 -14.44 12.56 91.83
CA ILE A 407 -15.45 13.30 91.08
C ILE A 407 -15.44 12.89 89.61
N ASN A 408 -14.25 12.86 89.00
CA ASN A 408 -14.13 12.70 87.54
C ASN A 408 -14.02 11.23 87.11
N ILE A 409 -14.08 10.25 88.02
CA ILE A 409 -13.87 8.84 87.68
C ILE A 409 -14.88 8.35 86.63
N SER A 410 -14.38 7.69 85.58
CA SER A 410 -15.16 7.23 84.43
C SER A 410 -15.79 8.34 83.57
N ASP A 411 -15.51 9.60 83.85
CA ASP A 411 -15.92 10.70 82.98
C ASP A 411 -15.00 10.80 81.76
N GLY A 412 -15.58 11.17 80.63
CA GLY A 412 -14.87 11.40 79.38
C GLY A 412 -14.85 12.88 79.06
N TYR A 413 -13.72 13.36 78.57
CA TYR A 413 -13.54 14.74 78.14
C TYR A 413 -13.12 14.80 76.69
N ILE A 414 -13.65 15.77 75.95
CA ILE A 414 -13.35 16.03 74.55
C ILE A 414 -12.82 17.46 74.39
N LEU A 415 -11.79 17.61 73.58
CA LEU A 415 -11.25 18.90 73.16
C LEU A 415 -12.20 19.53 72.14
N VAL A 416 -12.75 20.71 72.44
CA VAL A 416 -13.81 21.32 71.61
C VAL A 416 -13.28 22.17 70.46
N ASP A 417 -12.06 22.68 70.59
CA ASP A 417 -11.40 23.55 69.61
C ASP A 417 -10.12 22.90 69.08
N THR A 418 -9.76 23.19 67.83
CA THR A 418 -8.42 22.85 67.32
C THR A 418 -7.40 23.79 67.96
N VAL A 419 -6.36 23.24 68.58
CA VAL A 419 -5.25 23.98 69.17
C VAL A 419 -4.14 24.04 68.12
N THR A 420 -3.90 25.20 67.53
CA THR A 420 -2.90 25.36 66.46
C THR A 420 -1.50 25.36 67.02
N THR A 421 -1.30 26.05 68.16
CA THR A 421 -0.03 26.09 68.88
C THR A 421 -0.24 25.84 70.37
N VAL A 422 0.23 24.69 70.89
CA VAL A 422 0.10 24.37 72.32
C VAL A 422 0.88 25.39 73.17
N GLY A 423 0.22 25.87 74.22
CA GLY A 423 0.79 26.86 75.15
C GLY A 423 0.78 28.31 74.64
N VAL A 424 0.19 28.55 73.47
CA VAL A 424 -0.18 29.87 72.96
C VAL A 424 -1.69 29.96 72.85
N ASP A 425 -2.31 29.01 72.17
CA ASP A 425 -3.75 28.97 71.96
C ASP A 425 -4.49 28.46 73.22
N PRO A 426 -5.72 28.93 73.48
CA PRO A 426 -6.58 28.36 74.53
C PRO A 426 -6.86 26.87 74.30
N VAL A 427 -6.76 26.07 75.37
CA VAL A 427 -7.08 24.65 75.36
C VAL A 427 -8.36 24.41 76.16
N ASN A 428 -9.47 24.21 75.45
CA ASN A 428 -10.80 24.06 76.05
C ASN A 428 -11.27 22.60 76.00
N TRP A 429 -11.53 22.03 77.17
CA TRP A 429 -12.09 20.69 77.32
C TRP A 429 -13.54 20.77 77.78
N THR A 430 -14.39 19.93 77.22
CA THR A 430 -15.78 19.77 77.67
C THR A 430 -16.03 18.31 78.01
N GLN A 431 -16.86 18.07 79.04
CA GLN A 431 -17.27 16.72 79.38
C GLN A 431 -18.10 16.12 78.23
N TYR A 432 -17.66 14.98 77.71
CA TYR A 432 -18.29 14.22 76.63
C TYR A 432 -19.13 13.05 77.17
N SER A 433 -18.69 12.44 78.26
CA SER A 433 -19.43 11.40 78.97
C SER A 433 -19.33 11.59 80.48
N ALA A 434 -20.40 11.25 81.18
CA ALA A 434 -20.44 11.28 82.63
C ALA A 434 -21.06 9.99 83.17
N THR A 435 -20.60 9.52 84.32
CA THR A 435 -21.39 8.56 85.10
C THR A 435 -22.41 9.35 85.92
N PRO A 436 -23.72 9.20 85.71
CA PRO A 436 -24.71 10.02 86.41
C PRO A 436 -24.70 9.74 87.92
N THR A 437 -24.45 10.75 88.75
CA THR A 437 -24.53 10.61 90.21
C THR A 437 -26.00 10.62 90.65
N ALA A 438 -26.42 9.58 91.38
CA ALA A 438 -27.75 9.54 91.97
C ALA A 438 -27.84 10.54 93.15
N GLY A 439 -28.73 11.52 93.06
CA GLY A 439 -29.03 12.43 94.16
C GLY A 439 -29.88 11.78 95.26
N ASN A 440 -30.20 12.54 96.30
CA ASN A 440 -31.08 12.07 97.37
C ASN A 440 -32.41 11.56 96.79
N GLY A 441 -32.81 10.35 97.19
CA GLY A 441 -34.03 9.72 96.68
C GLY A 441 -33.86 8.97 95.35
N LEU A 442 -32.64 8.81 94.83
CA LEU A 442 -32.33 7.99 93.67
C LEU A 442 -31.23 6.97 93.98
N THR A 443 -31.15 5.86 93.23
CA THR A 443 -30.04 4.90 93.26
C THR A 443 -29.65 4.52 91.84
N LEU A 444 -28.37 4.71 91.47
CA LEU A 444 -27.83 4.20 90.21
C LEU A 444 -27.38 2.74 90.39
N SER A 445 -27.91 1.82 89.59
CA SER A 445 -27.49 0.41 89.56
C SER A 445 -27.32 -0.06 88.12
N GLY A 446 -26.10 -0.47 87.74
CA GLY A 446 -25.81 -1.01 86.41
C GLY A 446 -26.19 -0.10 85.24
N GLY A 447 -26.09 1.23 85.41
CA GLY A 447 -26.51 2.24 84.42
C GLY A 447 -28.00 2.65 84.48
N THR A 448 -28.81 2.03 85.34
CA THR A 448 -30.22 2.41 85.55
C THR A 448 -30.36 3.34 86.76
N LEU A 449 -30.94 4.52 86.56
CA LEU A 449 -31.25 5.47 87.64
C LEU A 449 -32.64 5.15 88.23
N ASN A 450 -32.67 4.55 89.41
CA ASN A 450 -33.88 4.15 90.11
C ASN A 450 -34.34 5.25 91.08
N VAL A 451 -35.65 5.32 91.33
CA VAL A 451 -36.20 6.13 92.43
C VAL A 451 -36.20 5.30 93.70
N ASN A 452 -35.69 5.86 94.80
CA ASN A 452 -35.73 5.24 96.12
C ASN A 452 -37.13 5.44 96.70
N THR A 453 -37.92 4.37 96.71
CA THR A 453 -39.23 4.36 97.37
C THR A 453 -39.04 4.13 98.87
N VAL A 454 -39.30 5.16 99.70
CA VAL A 454 -39.14 5.07 101.15
C VAL A 454 -40.41 4.50 101.79
N GLY A 455 -40.69 3.21 101.58
CA GLY A 455 -41.87 2.54 102.16
C GLY A 455 -43.20 3.25 101.88
N THR A 456 -44.27 2.78 102.51
CA THR A 456 -45.66 3.27 102.30
C THR A 456 -45.94 4.68 102.84
N THR A 457 -44.91 5.43 103.22
CA THR A 457 -45.00 6.75 103.89
C THR A 457 -44.13 7.83 103.25
N GLY A 458 -43.51 7.57 102.10
CA GLY A 458 -42.77 8.56 101.32
C GLY A 458 -43.65 9.35 100.35
N ASN A 459 -43.28 10.60 100.06
CA ASN A 459 -44.03 11.51 99.16
C ASN A 459 -44.03 11.08 97.68
N ILE A 460 -43.15 10.16 97.28
CA ILE A 460 -43.06 9.62 95.92
C ILE A 460 -43.13 8.09 96.00
N TYR A 461 -44.26 7.53 95.55
CA TYR A 461 -44.44 6.09 95.37
C TYR A 461 -44.44 5.78 93.87
N VAL A 462 -43.54 4.91 93.43
CA VAL A 462 -43.51 4.37 92.07
C VAL A 462 -44.02 2.94 92.15
N ASN A 463 -45.23 2.68 91.60
CA ASN A 463 -45.81 1.35 91.64
C ASN A 463 -45.12 0.38 90.65
N GLY A 464 -45.42 -0.91 90.72
CA GLY A 464 -44.87 -1.93 89.81
C GLY A 464 -45.23 -1.75 88.32
N SER A 465 -46.04 -0.74 87.99
CA SER A 465 -46.40 -0.32 86.64
C SER A 465 -45.75 1.02 86.24
N ASN A 466 -44.77 1.51 86.99
CA ASN A 466 -44.03 2.75 86.77
C ASN A 466 -44.88 4.04 86.81
N GLN A 467 -45.98 4.05 87.56
CA GLN A 467 -46.77 5.26 87.78
C GLN A 467 -46.30 5.97 89.05
N VAL A 468 -46.17 7.30 88.99
CA VAL A 468 -45.91 8.15 90.16
C VAL A 468 -47.25 8.48 90.81
N ASP A 469 -47.48 7.96 92.01
CA ASP A 469 -48.66 8.30 92.81
C ASP A 469 -48.25 9.30 93.90
N CYS A 470 -48.91 10.46 93.90
CA CYS A 470 -48.80 11.41 94.99
C CYS A 470 -49.80 10.95 96.05
N LEU A 471 -49.33 10.35 97.14
CA LEU A 471 -50.21 9.99 98.25
C LEU A 471 -50.87 11.27 98.79
N VAL A 472 -52.09 11.56 98.34
CA VAL A 472 -52.92 12.60 98.93
C VAL A 472 -53.32 12.06 100.29
N LEU A 473 -52.59 12.47 101.32
CA LEU A 473 -53.00 12.22 102.70
C LEU A 473 -54.25 13.06 102.95
N GLU A 474 -55.42 12.58 102.51
CA GLU A 474 -56.70 13.06 103.02
C GLU A 474 -56.73 12.70 104.50
N ALA A 475 -56.31 13.65 105.34
CA ALA A 475 -56.55 13.61 106.77
C ALA A 475 -58.07 13.64 106.97
N VAL A 476 -58.66 12.45 107.10
CA VAL A 476 -60.05 12.30 107.54
C VAL A 476 -60.14 12.91 108.94
N ARG A 477 -60.82 14.06 109.03
CA ARG A 477 -61.24 14.71 110.28
C ARG A 477 -62.44 14.02 110.90
#